data_AF-A0A9P1GMQ9-F1
#
_entry.id   AF-A0A9P1GMQ9-F1
#
_cell.length_a   1.000
_cell.length_b   1.000
_cell.length_c   1.000
_cell.angle_alpha   90.00
_cell.angle_beta   90.00
_cell.angle_gamma   90.00
#
_symmetry.space_group_name_H-M   'P 1'
#
loop_
_entity.id
_entity.type
_entity.pdbx_description
1 polymer ?
#
loop_
_entity_poly.entity_id
_entity_poly.type
_entity_poly.pdbx_seq_one_letter_code
_entity_poly.pdbx_strand_id
1 'polypeptide(L)'
;SGSVLEGDCLSCADVVTQVGKMPNCAGRSVRVPRGLMALRGNTRHGLRFYRCPNAGACPGGDMVVADNLTQNQRCAGGYDDSSAGCTQCATGYGRQNLDPFECVQCGRWDLSLVYFLLLPVVPLLLAVRSASQTEKERMSMVIKVILSFGTFLATIQNILEQTTIYRELRTQLTVALGLLEAESEAGGATLLSASFDCLMGGHASRWHFLGLQTFHCLAFLLIFLVLEIYGLLSRSESFGASWLRRTLVLGNAFLPAIFASFLQWAPCFHMAKEPDGSFESFSVFQVTEPCGFVMPWMPLLGLSLFLLLGPLHWAFMVSQSRKWKNRKEYIGFLIAGYNVHCEWWEITVLLRKTFLIGALVLLPVSYAPMSLVIATVLIMLAALVGHMAMRPYVDPLMNLLEGGVLTYSMLALILTLYLMSESWTNTNKSLVFFILIGSNAVTCLLLLVVFLFIALRRQDSSVSRSAASTASTVPSVPAG
;
A
#
# COMPACT_ATOMS: atom_id res chain seq x y z
N SER A 1 28.82 -11.50 52.29
CA SER A 1 29.15 -12.55 51.29
C SER A 1 28.07 -13.62 51.35
N GLY A 2 26.90 -13.32 50.78
CA GLY A 2 25.81 -14.28 50.65
C GLY A 2 25.83 -14.83 49.23
N SER A 3 25.88 -16.15 49.10
CA SER A 3 25.79 -16.91 47.86
C SER A 3 24.55 -16.48 47.07
N VAL A 4 24.79 -15.75 45.99
CA VAL A 4 23.80 -15.50 44.94
C VAL A 4 23.48 -16.85 44.32
N LEU A 5 22.20 -17.21 44.36
CA LEU A 5 21.62 -18.37 43.70
C LEU A 5 22.09 -18.43 42.23
N GLU A 6 22.92 -19.42 41.91
CA GLU A 6 23.19 -19.89 40.56
C GLU A 6 21.90 -20.48 39.98
N GLY A 7 21.04 -19.61 39.47
CA GLY A 7 19.99 -19.96 38.53
C GLY A 7 20.18 -19.05 37.33
N ASP A 8 20.79 -19.58 36.27
CA ASP A 8 21.19 -18.96 35.01
C ASP A 8 20.46 -17.64 34.68
N CYS A 9 20.98 -16.52 35.17
CA CYS A 9 20.81 -15.26 34.48
C CYS A 9 21.70 -15.34 33.25
N LEU A 10 21.13 -15.31 32.04
CA LEU A 10 21.88 -15.07 30.81
C LEU A 10 22.83 -13.90 31.06
N SER A 11 24.12 -14.09 30.83
CA SER A 11 25.06 -12.97 30.95
C SER A 11 24.60 -11.88 29.97
N CYS A 12 24.81 -10.61 30.29
CA CYS A 12 24.37 -9.55 29.38
C CYS A 12 25.06 -9.62 28.01
N ALA A 13 26.18 -10.38 27.90
CA ALA A 13 26.80 -10.77 26.65
C ALA A 13 25.97 -11.80 25.85
N ASP A 14 25.35 -12.78 26.52
CA ASP A 14 24.46 -13.75 25.87
C ASP A 14 23.16 -13.11 25.40
N VAL A 15 22.70 -12.04 26.05
CA VAL A 15 21.56 -11.25 25.54
C VAL A 15 21.93 -10.54 24.24
N VAL A 16 23.15 -10.01 24.13
CA VAL A 16 23.62 -9.37 22.89
C VAL A 16 23.64 -10.38 21.74
N THR A 17 24.03 -11.63 21.98
CA THR A 17 24.03 -12.65 20.92
C THR A 17 22.62 -13.07 20.50
N GLN A 18 21.62 -12.95 21.39
CA GLN A 18 20.22 -13.27 21.08
C GLN A 18 19.47 -12.18 20.31
N VAL A 19 19.63 -10.90 20.68
CA VAL A 19 18.82 -9.80 20.15
C VAL A 19 19.61 -8.68 19.47
N GLY A 20 20.95 -8.76 19.45
CA GLY A 20 21.82 -7.82 18.74
C GLY A 20 21.95 -6.42 19.35
N LYS A 21 21.31 -6.16 20.50
CA LYS A 21 21.44 -4.92 21.27
C LYS A 21 21.72 -5.24 22.73
N MET A 22 22.65 -4.51 23.34
CA MET A 22 23.04 -4.74 24.74
C MET A 22 22.09 -4.01 25.69
N PRO A 23 21.35 -4.71 26.56
CA PRO A 23 20.68 -4.06 27.67
C PRO A 23 21.72 -3.55 28.68
N ASN A 24 21.44 -2.43 29.34
CA ASN A 24 22.34 -1.92 30.38
C ASN A 24 21.96 -2.58 31.71
N CYS A 25 22.81 -3.49 32.18
CA CYS A 25 22.60 -4.26 33.40
C CYS A 25 23.35 -3.63 34.56
N ALA A 26 22.63 -3.16 35.59
CA ALA A 26 23.21 -2.58 36.80
C ALA A 26 22.61 -3.24 38.05
N GLY A 27 23.36 -4.18 38.65
CA GLY A 27 22.94 -4.91 39.84
C GLY A 27 21.66 -5.73 39.61
N ARG A 28 20.59 -5.43 40.37
CA ARG A 28 19.25 -6.06 40.20
C ARG A 28 18.35 -5.31 39.22
N SER A 29 18.87 -4.32 38.50
CA SER A 29 18.12 -3.56 37.51
C SER A 29 18.64 -3.82 36.10
N VAL A 30 17.73 -3.97 35.16
CA VAL A 30 18.02 -4.13 33.73
C VAL A 30 17.29 -3.03 32.98
N ARG A 31 18.03 -2.15 32.30
CA ARG A 31 17.47 -1.16 31.39
C ARG A 31 17.33 -1.77 30.01
N VAL A 32 16.09 -2.00 29.60
CA VAL A 32 15.73 -2.51 28.28
C VAL A 32 15.67 -1.34 27.29
N PRO A 33 16.47 -1.35 26.21
CA PRO A 33 16.42 -0.32 25.20
C PRO A 33 15.13 -0.42 24.37
N ARG A 34 14.74 0.70 23.74
CA ARG A 34 13.61 0.75 22.82
C ARG A 34 13.75 -0.28 21.69
N GLY A 35 12.63 -0.92 21.35
CA GLY A 35 12.55 -1.98 20.35
C GLY A 35 12.91 -3.38 20.86
N LEU A 36 13.17 -3.52 22.16
CA LEU A 36 13.26 -4.82 22.83
C LEU A 36 12.14 -4.95 23.86
N MET A 37 11.64 -6.17 24.01
CA MET A 37 10.73 -6.60 25.07
C MET A 37 11.43 -7.64 25.92
N ALA A 38 11.23 -7.59 27.24
CA ALA A 38 11.73 -8.61 28.16
C ALA A 38 10.56 -9.28 28.85
N LEU A 39 10.47 -10.61 28.73
CA LEU A 39 9.47 -11.44 29.37
C LEU A 39 10.10 -12.35 30.43
N ARG A 40 9.32 -12.74 31.43
CA ARG A 40 9.74 -13.75 32.39
C ARG A 40 9.85 -15.11 31.68
N GLY A 41 11.01 -15.74 31.76
CA GLY A 41 11.21 -17.11 31.31
C GLY A 41 10.58 -18.13 32.26
N ASN A 42 10.63 -19.41 31.87
CA ASN A 42 10.09 -20.52 32.66
C ASN A 42 10.85 -20.77 33.98
N THR A 43 12.10 -20.31 34.07
CA THR A 43 12.89 -20.39 35.31
C THR A 43 12.57 -19.20 36.22
N ARG A 44 12.58 -19.39 37.55
CA ARG A 44 12.15 -18.37 38.52
C ARG A 44 12.89 -17.02 38.39
N HIS A 45 14.08 -17.02 37.78
CA HIS A 45 14.96 -15.87 37.60
C HIS A 45 15.38 -15.60 36.14
N GLY A 46 14.89 -16.38 35.17
CA GLY A 46 15.26 -16.18 33.76
C GLY A 46 14.46 -15.05 33.13
N LEU A 47 15.14 -14.15 32.41
CA LEU A 47 14.51 -13.20 31.48
C LEU A 47 14.76 -13.68 30.06
N ARG A 48 13.72 -13.62 29.22
CA ARG A 48 13.83 -13.81 27.77
C ARG A 48 13.64 -12.48 27.08
N PHE A 49 14.52 -12.16 26.14
CA PHE A 49 14.45 -10.93 25.37
C PHE A 49 13.94 -11.22 23.97
N TYR A 50 13.04 -10.37 23.50
CA TYR A 50 12.45 -10.43 22.17
C TYR A 50 12.69 -9.10 21.47
N ARG A 51 13.13 -9.17 20.21
CA ARG A 51 13.16 -8.02 19.32
C ARG A 51 11.74 -7.76 18.82
N CYS A 52 11.31 -6.52 18.95
CA CYS A 52 10.00 -6.11 18.47
C CYS A 52 10.10 -5.73 16.99
N PRO A 53 9.27 -6.31 16.11
CA PRO A 53 9.27 -5.95 14.70
C PRO A 53 9.04 -4.46 14.50
N ASN A 54 8.04 -3.89 15.19
CA ASN A 54 7.85 -2.46 15.30
C ASN A 54 8.57 -1.93 16.56
N ALA A 55 9.68 -1.21 16.38
CA ALA A 55 10.41 -0.62 17.50
C ALA A 55 9.60 0.42 18.29
N GLY A 56 8.52 0.96 17.71
CA GLY A 56 7.57 1.83 18.38
C GLY A 56 6.65 1.10 19.37
N ALA A 57 6.38 -0.19 19.14
CA ALA A 57 5.54 -1.01 20.01
C ALA A 57 6.20 -1.36 21.34
N CYS A 58 7.54 -1.27 21.40
CA CYS A 58 8.32 -1.59 22.59
C CYS A 58 9.07 -0.35 23.08
N PRO A 59 8.48 0.46 23.99
CA PRO A 59 9.11 1.68 24.48
C PRO A 59 10.40 1.41 25.25
N GLY A 60 10.58 0.20 25.79
CA GLY A 60 11.69 -0.15 26.69
C GLY A 60 11.44 0.37 28.11
N GLY A 61 12.50 0.48 28.92
CA GLY A 61 12.46 1.08 30.24
C GLY A 61 13.39 0.41 31.26
N ASP A 62 13.30 0.81 32.53
CA ASP A 62 14.02 0.20 33.65
C ASP A 62 13.20 -0.93 34.30
N MET A 63 13.79 -2.13 34.39
CA MET A 63 13.21 -3.30 35.09
C MET A 63 13.96 -3.55 36.38
N VAL A 64 13.25 -3.70 37.49
CA VAL A 64 13.84 -4.17 38.75
C VAL A 64 13.47 -5.64 38.93
N VAL A 65 14.49 -6.51 38.95
CA VAL A 65 14.36 -7.98 39.00
C VAL A 65 13.77 -8.47 40.35
N ALA A 66 13.65 -7.58 41.34
CA ALA A 66 13.60 -7.98 42.74
C ALA A 66 12.24 -8.48 43.27
N ASP A 67 11.07 -7.99 42.86
CA ASP A 67 9.80 -8.51 43.40
C ASP A 67 8.61 -8.14 42.53
N ASN A 68 8.04 -9.15 41.87
CA ASN A 68 7.02 -9.06 40.83
C ASN A 68 7.46 -8.16 39.67
N LEU A 69 7.44 -8.68 38.43
CA LEU A 69 7.38 -7.81 37.26
C LEU A 69 6.09 -7.00 37.39
N THR A 70 6.16 -5.90 38.12
CA THR A 70 5.12 -4.91 38.23
C THR A 70 4.97 -4.40 36.82
N GLN A 71 3.96 -4.93 36.11
CA GLN A 71 2.96 -4.33 35.22
C GLN A 71 3.33 -3.07 34.39
N ASN A 72 4.58 -2.61 34.40
CA ASN A 72 5.05 -1.28 34.02
C ASN A 72 6.05 -1.33 32.86
N GLN A 73 6.35 -2.52 32.32
CA GLN A 73 6.89 -2.63 30.96
C GLN A 73 5.93 -3.41 30.10
N ARG A 74 4.87 -2.68 29.81
CA ARG A 74 3.85 -3.01 28.84
C ARG A 74 4.35 -2.67 27.46
N CYS A 75 3.76 -3.32 26.48
CA CYS A 75 3.80 -2.82 25.12
C CYS A 75 3.26 -1.38 25.08
N ALA A 76 3.56 -0.65 24.02
CA ALA A 76 2.93 0.65 23.80
C ALA A 76 1.39 0.48 23.79
N GLY A 77 0.66 1.56 24.07
CA GLY A 77 -0.81 1.53 24.04
C GLY A 77 -1.33 0.97 22.72
N GLY A 78 -2.32 0.07 22.80
CA GLY A 78 -2.90 -0.61 21.64
C GLY A 78 -2.30 -1.96 21.27
N TYR A 79 -1.24 -2.38 21.96
CA TYR A 79 -0.60 -3.68 21.79
C TYR A 79 -0.88 -4.60 22.99
N ASP A 80 -0.91 -5.91 22.74
CA ASP A 80 -1.12 -6.92 23.77
C ASP A 80 0.18 -7.21 24.54
N ASP A 81 0.17 -6.94 25.85
CA ASP A 81 1.30 -7.18 26.76
C ASP A 81 1.69 -8.65 26.89
N SER A 82 0.77 -9.57 26.62
CA SER A 82 1.02 -11.01 26.69
C SER A 82 1.72 -11.55 25.44
N SER A 83 1.72 -10.78 24.35
CA SER A 83 2.32 -11.14 23.07
C SER A 83 3.83 -10.89 23.09
N ALA A 84 4.60 -11.93 22.78
CA ALA A 84 6.04 -11.80 22.57
C ALA A 84 6.35 -10.77 21.48
N GLY A 85 7.26 -9.84 21.78
CA GLY A 85 7.69 -8.78 20.89
C GLY A 85 6.60 -7.74 20.56
N CYS A 86 5.51 -7.67 21.34
CA CYS A 86 4.38 -6.76 21.09
C CYS A 86 3.84 -6.87 19.66
N THR A 87 3.66 -8.11 19.20
CA THR A 87 3.30 -8.44 17.82
C THR A 87 1.80 -8.52 17.57
N GLN A 88 0.98 -8.55 18.63
CA GLN A 88 -0.48 -8.58 18.55
C GLN A 88 -1.07 -7.27 19.07
N CYS A 89 -2.23 -6.90 18.52
CA CYS A 89 -3.00 -5.75 18.97
C CYS A 89 -3.85 -6.12 20.19
N ALA A 90 -3.99 -5.17 21.11
CA ALA A 90 -4.90 -5.29 22.25
C ALA A 90 -6.37 -5.26 21.81
N THR A 91 -7.27 -5.61 22.73
CA THR A 91 -8.71 -5.51 22.49
C THR A 91 -9.12 -4.07 22.17
N GLY A 92 -9.94 -3.89 21.13
CA GLY A 92 -10.32 -2.56 20.61
C GLY A 92 -9.33 -1.95 19.64
N TYR A 93 -8.26 -2.67 19.28
CA TYR A 93 -7.28 -2.28 18.26
C TYR A 93 -7.20 -3.36 17.17
N GLY A 94 -6.82 -2.94 15.98
CA GLY A 94 -6.63 -3.82 14.82
C GLY A 94 -5.37 -3.46 14.05
N ARG A 95 -4.86 -4.39 13.25
CA ARG A 95 -3.65 -4.13 12.45
C ARG A 95 -3.90 -3.12 11.35
N GLN A 96 -2.91 -2.27 11.06
CA GLN A 96 -2.93 -1.37 9.90
C GLN A 96 -2.90 -2.19 8.60
N ASN A 97 -3.58 -1.71 7.56
CA ASN A 97 -3.56 -2.37 6.26
C ASN A 97 -2.13 -2.43 5.70
N LEU A 98 -1.70 -3.62 5.26
CA LEU A 98 -0.36 -3.91 4.72
C LEU A 98 0.81 -3.82 5.71
N ASP A 99 0.59 -3.39 6.96
CA ASP A 99 1.59 -3.46 8.03
C ASP A 99 1.03 -4.19 9.27
N PRO A 100 1.29 -5.50 9.43
CA PRO A 100 0.71 -6.30 10.49
C PRO A 100 1.27 -6.03 11.88
N PHE A 101 2.33 -5.21 12.02
CA PHE A 101 2.94 -4.87 13.30
C PHE A 101 2.59 -3.47 13.80
N GLU A 102 1.80 -2.71 13.05
CA GLU A 102 1.22 -1.45 13.52
C GLU A 102 -0.23 -1.67 13.95
N CYS A 103 -0.53 -1.32 15.21
CA CYS A 103 -1.87 -1.41 15.77
C CYS A 103 -2.52 -0.04 15.78
N VAL A 104 -3.72 0.04 15.20
CA VAL A 104 -4.55 1.24 15.15
C VAL A 104 -5.82 1.01 15.94
N GLN A 105 -6.30 2.04 16.63
CA GLN A 105 -7.53 1.95 17.40
C GLN A 105 -8.72 1.73 16.47
N CYS A 106 -9.64 0.84 16.85
CA CYS A 106 -10.84 0.59 16.06
C CYS A 106 -11.79 1.78 16.14
N GLY A 107 -12.22 2.23 14.95
CA GLY A 107 -13.26 3.24 14.81
C GLY A 107 -14.66 2.62 14.93
N ARG A 108 -15.69 3.39 14.58
CA ARG A 108 -17.03 2.83 14.46
C ARG A 108 -17.09 1.82 13.32
N TRP A 109 -17.70 0.67 13.59
CA TRP A 109 -17.78 -0.44 12.65
C TRP A 109 -18.55 -0.08 11.37
N ASP A 110 -19.63 0.68 11.49
CA ASP A 110 -20.48 1.13 10.38
C ASP A 110 -19.71 2.01 9.37
N LEU A 111 -18.96 2.99 9.87
CA LEU A 111 -18.11 3.83 9.03
C LEU A 111 -16.97 3.04 8.37
N SER A 112 -16.39 2.10 9.11
CA SER A 112 -15.33 1.22 8.60
C SER A 112 -15.86 0.34 7.45
N LEU A 113 -17.06 -0.22 7.59
CA LEU A 113 -17.71 -1.01 6.54
C LEU A 113 -17.95 -0.17 5.28
N VAL A 114 -18.52 1.03 5.43
CA VAL A 114 -18.75 1.96 4.31
C VAL A 114 -17.43 2.32 3.64
N TYR A 115 -16.38 2.57 4.41
CA TYR A 115 -15.05 2.84 3.88
C TYR A 115 -14.53 1.67 3.03
N PHE A 116 -14.55 0.44 3.54
CA PHE A 116 -14.07 -0.73 2.78
C PHE A 116 -14.90 -1.03 1.53
N LEU A 117 -16.21 -0.75 1.55
CA LEU A 117 -17.08 -0.91 0.38
C LEU A 117 -16.87 0.19 -0.67
N LEU A 118 -16.68 1.44 -0.26
CA LEU A 118 -16.57 2.59 -1.18
C LEU A 118 -15.15 2.83 -1.69
N LEU A 119 -14.12 2.48 -0.92
CA LEU A 119 -12.72 2.69 -1.28
C LEU A 119 -12.37 2.11 -2.67
N PRO A 120 -12.77 0.87 -3.04
CA PRO A 120 -12.49 0.34 -4.38
C PRO A 120 -13.40 0.91 -5.47
N VAL A 121 -14.56 1.50 -5.13
CA VAL A 121 -15.53 2.03 -6.11
C VAL A 121 -14.95 3.24 -6.84
N VAL A 122 -14.34 4.18 -6.11
CA VAL A 122 -13.80 5.42 -6.71
C VAL A 122 -12.74 5.17 -7.79
N PRO A 123 -11.62 4.44 -7.51
CA PRO A 123 -10.62 4.17 -8.54
C PRO A 123 -11.18 3.33 -9.67
N LEU A 124 -12.13 2.42 -9.40
CA LEU A 124 -12.80 1.65 -10.44
C LEU A 124 -13.64 2.55 -11.36
N LEU A 125 -14.45 3.46 -10.82
CA LEU A 125 -15.25 4.41 -11.62
C LEU A 125 -14.35 5.29 -12.48
N LEU A 126 -13.22 5.76 -11.93
CA LEU A 126 -12.22 6.51 -12.71
C LEU A 126 -11.60 5.67 -13.81
N ALA A 127 -11.31 4.39 -13.56
CA ALA A 127 -10.75 3.47 -14.55
C ALA A 127 -11.78 3.11 -15.65
N VAL A 128 -13.04 2.86 -15.29
CA VAL A 128 -14.14 2.63 -16.24
C VAL A 128 -14.37 3.87 -17.10
N ARG A 129 -14.38 5.05 -16.49
CA ARG A 129 -14.48 6.33 -17.22
C ARG A 129 -13.28 6.57 -18.13
N SER A 130 -12.08 6.20 -17.70
CA SER A 130 -10.87 6.23 -18.53
C SER A 130 -10.99 5.27 -19.72
N ALA A 131 -11.58 4.09 -19.54
CA ALA A 131 -11.74 3.09 -20.60
C ALA A 131 -12.87 3.40 -21.59
N SER A 132 -13.98 4.00 -21.16
CA SER A 132 -15.13 4.31 -22.03
C SER A 132 -14.87 5.45 -23.00
N GLN A 133 -13.80 6.22 -22.79
CA GLN A 133 -13.48 7.42 -23.53
C GLN A 133 -12.47 7.18 -24.67
N THR A 134 -12.72 6.18 -25.52
CA THR A 134 -11.82 5.80 -26.63
C THR A 134 -11.57 6.91 -27.65
N GLU A 135 -12.48 7.88 -27.82
CA GLU A 135 -12.25 9.09 -28.63
C GLU A 135 -11.54 10.24 -27.88
N LYS A 136 -11.27 10.10 -26.58
CA LYS A 136 -10.76 11.17 -25.70
C LYS A 136 -9.39 10.81 -25.12
N GLU A 137 -8.50 10.32 -25.99
CA GLU A 137 -7.20 9.72 -25.64
C GLU A 137 -6.44 10.53 -24.57
N ARG A 138 -6.39 11.87 -24.66
CA ARG A 138 -5.69 12.74 -23.70
C ARG A 138 -6.19 12.69 -22.25
N MET A 139 -7.50 12.75 -22.02
CA MET A 139 -8.03 12.77 -20.64
C MET A 139 -7.82 11.42 -19.95
N SER A 140 -8.04 10.34 -20.70
CA SER A 140 -7.83 8.98 -20.20
C SER A 140 -6.38 8.76 -19.79
N MET A 141 -5.41 9.22 -20.60
CA MET A 141 -3.99 9.15 -20.25
C MET A 141 -3.66 9.89 -18.95
N VAL A 142 -4.15 11.13 -18.77
CA VAL A 142 -3.88 11.89 -17.53
C VAL A 142 -4.48 11.21 -16.31
N ILE A 143 -5.70 10.64 -16.41
CA ILE A 143 -6.30 9.87 -15.32
C ILE A 143 -5.40 8.67 -14.95
N LYS A 144 -4.83 7.96 -15.93
CA LYS A 144 -3.90 6.86 -15.67
C LYS A 144 -2.64 7.32 -14.93
N VAL A 145 -2.05 8.45 -15.34
CA VAL A 145 -0.90 9.08 -14.64
C VAL A 145 -1.28 9.40 -13.20
N ILE A 146 -2.43 10.05 -12.96
CA ILE A 146 -2.93 10.39 -11.62
C ILE A 146 -3.12 9.13 -10.77
N LEU A 147 -3.80 8.11 -11.30
CA LEU A 147 -4.02 6.85 -10.58
C LEU A 147 -2.70 6.17 -10.23
N SER A 148 -1.72 6.19 -11.14
CA SER A 148 -0.40 5.63 -10.86
C SER A 148 0.40 6.44 -9.84
N PHE A 149 0.31 7.77 -9.89
CA PHE A 149 0.94 8.62 -8.88
C PHE A 149 0.27 8.43 -7.51
N GLY A 150 -1.05 8.24 -7.47
CA GLY A 150 -1.79 7.91 -6.25
C GLY A 150 -1.29 6.63 -5.59
N THR A 151 -1.01 5.57 -6.35
CA THR A 151 -0.41 4.33 -5.79
C THR A 151 0.97 4.56 -5.18
N PHE A 152 1.75 5.44 -5.80
CA PHE A 152 3.06 5.85 -5.28
C PHE A 152 2.93 6.66 -3.99
N LEU A 153 2.03 7.65 -3.96
CA LEU A 153 1.77 8.47 -2.76
C LEU A 153 1.31 7.61 -1.59
N ALA A 154 0.41 6.65 -1.83
CA ALA A 154 0.00 5.70 -0.80
C ALA A 154 1.20 4.91 -0.24
N THR A 155 2.13 4.49 -1.11
CA THR A 155 3.35 3.79 -0.69
C THR A 155 4.25 4.69 0.17
N ILE A 156 4.53 5.92 -0.28
CA ILE A 156 5.34 6.88 0.49
C ILE A 156 4.68 7.25 1.81
N GLN A 157 3.36 7.46 1.82
CA GLN A 157 2.63 7.82 3.03
C GLN A 157 2.79 6.74 4.12
N ASN A 158 2.63 5.46 3.76
CA ASN A 158 2.90 4.34 4.69
C ASN A 158 4.33 4.36 5.25
N ILE A 159 5.31 4.75 4.42
CA ILE A 159 6.71 4.87 4.85
C ILE A 159 6.92 6.07 5.77
N LEU A 160 6.33 7.22 5.44
CA LEU A 160 6.46 8.46 6.22
C LEU A 160 5.79 8.36 7.58
N GLU A 161 4.69 7.62 7.69
CA GLU A 161 3.99 7.37 8.96
C GLU A 161 4.88 6.69 10.02
N GLN A 162 5.90 5.93 9.59
CA GLN A 162 6.88 5.33 10.49
C GLN A 162 7.96 6.30 10.97
N THR A 163 8.11 7.46 10.33
CA THR A 163 9.14 8.43 10.73
C THR A 163 8.77 9.09 12.06
N THR A 164 9.78 9.36 12.90
CA THR A 164 9.56 10.00 14.20
C THR A 164 8.95 11.39 14.07
N ILE A 165 9.30 12.13 13.03
CA ILE A 165 8.78 13.47 12.73
C ILE A 165 7.28 13.42 12.45
N TYR A 166 6.84 12.46 11.63
CA TYR A 166 5.42 12.31 11.33
C TYR A 166 4.62 11.99 12.61
N ARG A 167 5.12 11.07 13.44
CA ARG A 167 4.47 10.70 14.70
C ARG A 167 4.37 11.87 15.66
N GLU A 168 5.45 12.64 15.83
CA GLU A 168 5.44 13.84 16.68
C GLU A 168 4.45 14.90 16.15
N LEU A 169 4.47 15.18 14.84
CA LEU A 169 3.54 16.12 14.21
C LEU A 169 2.09 15.67 14.37
N ARG A 170 1.81 14.37 14.21
CA ARG A 170 0.49 13.80 14.42
C ARG A 170 0.03 14.02 15.86
N THR A 171 0.87 13.71 16.85
CA THR A 171 0.54 13.93 18.26
C THR A 171 0.26 15.40 18.54
N GLN A 172 1.12 16.31 18.08
CA GLN A 172 0.93 17.77 18.21
C GLN A 172 -0.37 18.24 17.57
N LEU A 173 -0.69 17.75 16.37
CA LEU A 173 -1.91 18.11 15.65
C LEU A 173 -3.16 17.59 16.37
N THR A 174 -3.14 16.36 16.89
CA THR A 174 -4.26 15.81 17.67
C THR A 174 -4.50 16.62 18.95
N VAL A 175 -3.43 17.07 19.62
CA VAL A 175 -3.52 17.99 20.77
C VAL A 175 -4.09 19.34 20.35
N ALA A 176 -3.56 19.95 19.28
CA ALA A 176 -3.95 21.28 18.82
C ALA A 176 -5.40 21.35 18.32
N LEU A 177 -5.90 20.29 17.69
CA LEU A 177 -7.28 20.20 17.23
C LEU A 177 -8.27 19.89 18.36
N GLY A 178 -7.82 19.74 19.61
CA GLY A 178 -8.68 19.37 20.74
C GLY A 178 -9.31 17.99 20.62
N LEU A 179 -8.83 17.17 19.67
CA LEU A 179 -9.38 15.84 19.41
C LEU A 179 -9.10 14.88 20.57
N LEU A 180 -8.07 15.14 21.38
CA LEU A 180 -7.77 14.38 22.59
C LEU A 180 -8.85 14.50 23.69
N GLU A 181 -9.59 15.61 23.77
CA GLU A 181 -10.68 15.74 24.75
C GLU A 181 -11.92 14.96 24.29
N ALA A 182 -12.23 14.95 22.99
CA ALA A 182 -13.26 14.10 22.40
C ALA A 182 -12.91 12.59 22.43
N GLU A 183 -11.61 12.25 22.45
CA GLU A 183 -11.13 10.88 22.65
C GLU A 183 -11.35 10.37 24.09
N SER A 184 -11.47 11.26 25.08
CA SER A 184 -11.59 10.89 26.51
C SER A 184 -13.02 10.56 26.95
N GLU A 185 -14.04 11.19 26.37
CA GLU A 185 -15.46 10.93 26.69
C GLU A 185 -16.11 9.89 25.75
N ALA A 186 -15.54 9.66 24.57
CA ALA A 186 -16.00 8.67 23.59
C ALA A 186 -14.87 7.76 23.10
N GLY A 187 -14.09 7.20 24.03
CA GLY A 187 -13.19 6.05 23.77
C GLY A 187 -12.40 6.09 22.47
N GLY A 188 -11.55 7.10 22.26
CA GLY A 188 -10.42 7.14 21.31
C GLY A 188 -10.67 6.77 19.83
N ALA A 189 -11.91 6.71 19.35
CA ALA A 189 -12.18 6.25 18.00
C ALA A 189 -11.76 7.29 16.95
N THR A 190 -10.62 7.08 16.26
CA THR A 190 -10.40 7.74 14.97
C THR A 190 -11.58 7.46 14.05
N LEU A 191 -12.26 8.52 13.58
CA LEU A 191 -13.52 8.44 12.82
C LEU A 191 -13.43 7.54 11.56
N LEU A 192 -12.23 7.28 11.05
CA LEU A 192 -11.96 6.41 9.91
C LEU A 192 -10.72 5.54 10.21
N SER A 193 -10.85 4.57 11.11
CA SER A 193 -9.82 3.53 11.26
C SER A 193 -9.92 2.53 10.12
N ALA A 194 -8.90 2.49 9.26
CA ALA A 194 -8.85 1.63 8.08
C ALA A 194 -8.35 0.21 8.40
N SER A 195 -8.61 -0.34 9.59
CA SER A 195 -8.20 -1.71 9.93
C SER A 195 -9.29 -2.73 9.59
N PHE A 196 -8.92 -3.74 8.82
CA PHE A 196 -9.84 -4.84 8.49
C PHE A 196 -10.09 -5.78 9.69
N ASP A 197 -9.15 -5.88 10.62
CA ASP A 197 -9.35 -6.61 11.88
C ASP A 197 -10.51 -6.02 12.69
N CYS A 198 -10.60 -4.69 12.73
CA CYS A 198 -11.69 -3.98 13.40
C CYS A 198 -13.06 -4.27 12.79
N LEU A 199 -13.12 -4.46 11.46
CA LEU A 199 -14.36 -4.83 10.78
C LEU A 199 -14.79 -6.26 11.15
N MET A 200 -13.83 -7.17 11.33
CA MET A 200 -14.09 -8.57 11.68
C MET A 200 -14.35 -8.79 13.18
N GLY A 201 -14.10 -7.78 14.02
CA GLY A 201 -14.19 -7.92 15.48
C GLY A 201 -13.10 -8.80 16.09
N GLY A 202 -11.97 -8.98 15.39
CA GLY A 202 -10.88 -9.85 15.80
C GLY A 202 -9.77 -9.93 14.75
N HIS A 203 -8.78 -10.80 14.97
CA HIS A 203 -7.66 -10.96 14.05
C HIS A 203 -8.12 -11.55 12.70
N ALA A 204 -8.11 -10.73 11.64
CA ALA A 204 -8.44 -11.19 10.30
C ALA A 204 -7.37 -12.16 9.78
N SER A 205 -7.76 -13.39 9.45
CA SER A 205 -6.83 -14.32 8.80
C SER A 205 -6.52 -13.89 7.36
N ARG A 206 -5.42 -14.39 6.80
CA ARG A 206 -5.02 -14.16 5.39
C ARG A 206 -6.13 -14.48 4.39
N TRP A 207 -6.96 -15.47 4.72
CA TRP A 207 -8.13 -15.85 3.92
C TRP A 207 -9.20 -14.75 3.85
N HIS A 208 -9.40 -14.01 4.94
CA HIS A 208 -10.34 -12.90 4.94
C HIS A 208 -9.85 -11.77 4.02
N PHE A 209 -8.54 -11.46 4.01
CA PHE A 209 -7.97 -10.48 3.08
C PHE A 209 -8.10 -10.92 1.62
N LEU A 210 -7.79 -12.19 1.32
CA LEU A 210 -8.00 -12.73 -0.03
C LEU A 210 -9.50 -12.70 -0.42
N GLY A 211 -10.37 -13.14 0.48
CA GLY A 211 -11.83 -13.15 0.31
C GLY A 211 -12.40 -11.76 0.07
N LEU A 212 -11.92 -10.73 0.79
CA LEU A 212 -12.36 -9.35 0.59
C LEU A 212 -12.00 -8.85 -0.82
N GLN A 213 -10.77 -9.08 -1.28
CA GLN A 213 -10.34 -8.62 -2.60
C GLN A 213 -11.03 -9.38 -3.74
N THR A 214 -11.22 -10.69 -3.59
CA THR A 214 -11.95 -11.50 -4.58
C THR A 214 -13.44 -11.17 -4.59
N PHE A 215 -14.05 -10.92 -3.43
CA PHE A 215 -15.44 -10.51 -3.32
C PHE A 215 -15.72 -9.22 -4.10
N HIS A 216 -14.90 -8.18 -3.91
CA HIS A 216 -15.06 -6.93 -4.68
C HIS A 216 -14.95 -7.17 -6.19
N CYS A 217 -13.92 -7.91 -6.62
CA CYS A 217 -13.72 -8.23 -8.03
C CYS A 217 -14.92 -8.98 -8.62
N LEU A 218 -15.44 -9.99 -7.91
CA LEU A 218 -16.60 -10.78 -8.34
C LEU A 218 -17.89 -9.97 -8.32
N ALA A 219 -18.11 -9.11 -7.32
CA ALA A 219 -19.27 -8.23 -7.23
C ALA A 219 -19.34 -7.28 -8.44
N PHE A 220 -18.23 -6.64 -8.80
CA PHE A 220 -18.19 -5.78 -9.99
C PHE A 220 -18.30 -6.56 -11.30
N LEU A 221 -17.73 -7.76 -11.37
CA LEU A 221 -17.90 -8.64 -12.53
C LEU A 221 -19.37 -9.02 -12.72
N LEU A 222 -20.10 -9.31 -11.64
CA LEU A 222 -21.54 -9.57 -11.67
C LEU A 222 -22.33 -8.34 -12.12
N ILE A 223 -22.05 -7.15 -11.58
CA ILE A 223 -22.69 -5.90 -12.00
C ILE A 223 -22.47 -5.68 -13.50
N PHE A 224 -21.25 -5.88 -13.99
CA PHE A 224 -20.94 -5.75 -15.40
C PHE A 224 -21.65 -6.79 -16.26
N LEU A 225 -21.75 -8.04 -15.81
CA LEU A 225 -22.51 -9.09 -16.49
C LEU A 225 -24.00 -8.72 -16.61
N VAL A 226 -24.60 -8.20 -15.53
CA VAL A 226 -25.99 -7.73 -15.54
C VAL A 226 -26.19 -6.58 -16.53
N LEU A 227 -25.28 -5.60 -16.54
CA LEU A 227 -25.32 -4.49 -17.48
C LEU A 227 -25.17 -4.94 -18.95
N GLU A 228 -24.34 -5.95 -19.21
CA GLU A 228 -24.19 -6.53 -20.54
C GLU A 228 -25.44 -7.31 -20.98
N ILE A 229 -26.04 -8.11 -20.08
CA ILE A 229 -27.31 -8.81 -20.37
C ILE A 229 -28.42 -7.80 -20.68
N TYR A 230 -28.51 -6.71 -19.92
CA TYR A 230 -29.46 -5.64 -20.19
C TYR A 230 -29.17 -4.92 -21.53
N GLY A 231 -27.90 -4.65 -21.84
CA GLY A 231 -27.47 -4.09 -23.12
C GLY A 231 -27.82 -4.97 -24.32
N LEU A 232 -27.66 -6.28 -24.18
CA LEU A 232 -28.07 -7.28 -25.16
C LEU A 232 -29.59 -7.28 -25.38
N LEU A 233 -30.37 -7.27 -24.31
CA LEU A 233 -31.84 -7.24 -24.38
C LEU A 233 -32.36 -5.95 -25.02
N SER A 234 -31.68 -4.82 -24.77
CA SER A 234 -32.03 -3.51 -25.33
C SER A 234 -31.51 -3.28 -26.76
N ARG A 235 -30.88 -4.29 -27.40
CA ARG A 235 -30.29 -4.22 -28.76
C ARG A 235 -29.30 -3.06 -28.98
N SER A 236 -28.68 -2.56 -27.91
CA SER A 236 -27.92 -1.31 -27.97
C SER A 236 -26.43 -1.49 -28.33
N GLU A 237 -25.79 -2.63 -28.02
CA GLU A 237 -24.33 -2.76 -28.18
C GLU A 237 -23.87 -4.18 -28.54
N SER A 238 -22.64 -4.28 -29.08
CA SER A 238 -21.95 -5.55 -29.31
C SER A 238 -21.33 -6.08 -28.01
N PHE A 239 -21.91 -7.18 -27.49
CA PHE A 239 -21.53 -7.81 -26.21
C PHE A 239 -20.03 -8.04 -26.03
N GLY A 240 -19.32 -8.43 -27.10
CA GLY A 240 -17.91 -8.80 -27.01
C GLY A 240 -16.97 -7.64 -26.67
N ALA A 241 -17.22 -6.43 -27.20
CA ALA A 241 -16.32 -5.28 -27.02
C ALA A 241 -16.42 -4.70 -25.61
N SER A 242 -17.65 -4.50 -25.14
CA SER A 242 -17.92 -3.93 -23.82
C SER A 242 -17.50 -4.87 -22.70
N TRP A 243 -17.73 -6.18 -22.83
CA TRP A 243 -17.25 -7.18 -21.86
C TRP A 243 -15.72 -7.19 -21.73
N LEU A 244 -14.99 -7.28 -22.86
CA LEU A 244 -13.52 -7.33 -22.85
C LEU A 244 -12.90 -6.08 -22.21
N ARG A 245 -13.42 -4.91 -22.55
CA ARG A 245 -12.97 -3.64 -21.97
C ARG A 245 -13.17 -3.61 -20.45
N ARG A 246 -14.31 -4.10 -19.96
CA ARG A 246 -14.62 -4.14 -18.52
C ARG A 246 -13.72 -5.13 -17.77
N THR A 247 -13.44 -6.32 -18.33
CA THR A 247 -12.54 -7.30 -17.68
C THR A 247 -11.11 -6.78 -17.62
N LEU A 248 -10.63 -6.07 -18.64
CA LEU A 248 -9.34 -5.38 -18.62
C LEU A 248 -9.24 -4.33 -17.51
N VAL A 249 -10.29 -3.52 -17.35
CA VAL A 249 -10.36 -2.51 -16.28
C VAL A 249 -10.36 -3.17 -14.90
N LEU A 250 -11.14 -4.25 -14.70
CA LEU A 250 -11.13 -5.00 -13.44
C LEU A 250 -9.76 -5.61 -13.16
N GLY A 251 -9.13 -6.21 -14.18
CA GLY A 251 -7.78 -6.75 -14.06
C GLY A 251 -6.78 -5.68 -13.61
N ASN A 252 -6.82 -4.48 -14.22
CA ASN A 252 -5.93 -3.39 -13.81
C ASN A 252 -6.19 -2.89 -12.37
N ALA A 253 -7.44 -2.92 -11.92
CA ALA A 253 -7.85 -2.39 -10.62
C ALA A 253 -7.60 -3.37 -9.46
N PHE A 254 -7.95 -4.65 -9.63
CA PHE A 254 -7.99 -5.62 -8.54
C PHE A 254 -6.87 -6.65 -8.57
N LEU A 255 -6.30 -6.97 -9.75
CA LEU A 255 -5.32 -8.04 -9.86
C LEU A 255 -4.05 -7.79 -9.01
N PRO A 256 -3.50 -6.55 -8.89
CA PRO A 256 -2.39 -6.29 -7.98
C PRO A 256 -2.71 -6.59 -6.50
N ALA A 257 -3.92 -6.23 -6.04
CA ALA A 257 -4.34 -6.45 -4.67
C ALA A 257 -4.62 -7.94 -4.39
N ILE A 258 -5.23 -8.66 -5.33
CA ILE A 258 -5.43 -10.11 -5.23
C ILE A 258 -4.08 -10.83 -5.15
N PHE A 259 -3.12 -10.47 -6.01
CA PHE A 259 -1.77 -11.01 -5.95
C PHE A 259 -1.08 -10.69 -4.62
N ALA A 260 -1.20 -9.44 -4.14
CA ALA A 260 -0.68 -9.03 -2.85
C ALA A 260 -1.25 -9.86 -1.69
N SER A 261 -2.54 -10.22 -1.73
CA SER A 261 -3.13 -11.14 -0.76
C SER A 261 -2.42 -12.50 -0.79
N PHE A 262 -2.21 -13.11 -1.97
CA PHE A 262 -1.44 -14.37 -2.10
C PHE A 262 0.01 -14.26 -1.61
N LEU A 263 0.64 -13.08 -1.70
CA LEU A 263 1.98 -12.85 -1.19
C LEU A 263 2.05 -12.81 0.34
N GLN A 264 0.95 -12.60 1.07
CA GLN A 264 0.94 -12.58 2.55
C GLN A 264 1.36 -13.92 3.18
N TRP A 265 1.40 -14.99 2.39
CA TRP A 265 1.88 -16.31 2.82
C TRP A 265 3.41 -16.48 2.76
N ALA A 266 4.13 -15.56 2.11
CA ALA A 266 5.57 -15.65 1.92
C ALA A 266 6.43 -15.09 3.07
N PRO A 267 6.16 -13.89 3.63
CA PRO A 267 7.11 -13.25 4.53
C PRO A 267 7.10 -13.88 5.91
N CYS A 268 8.30 -14.12 6.43
CA CYS A 268 8.54 -14.60 7.78
C CYS A 268 9.48 -13.66 8.53
N PHE A 269 9.33 -13.63 9.85
CA PHE A 269 10.16 -12.83 10.74
C PHE A 269 10.58 -13.66 11.96
N HIS A 270 11.62 -13.21 12.65
CA HIS A 270 12.09 -13.82 13.89
C HIS A 270 12.21 -12.73 14.96
N MET A 271 12.00 -13.12 16.22
CA MET A 271 12.05 -12.19 17.36
C MET A 271 13.30 -12.41 18.22
N ALA A 272 13.80 -13.63 18.30
CA ALA A 272 14.99 -13.97 19.08
C ALA A 272 15.71 -15.14 18.41
N LYS A 273 17.00 -15.27 18.72
CA LYS A 273 17.79 -16.46 18.42
C LYS A 273 17.67 -17.45 19.58
N GLU A 274 17.40 -18.71 19.28
CA GLU A 274 17.35 -19.77 20.29
C GLU A 274 18.75 -20.11 20.85
N PRO A 275 18.84 -20.76 22.03
CA PRO A 275 20.12 -21.15 22.64
C PRO A 275 20.94 -22.12 21.78
N ASP A 276 20.28 -22.95 20.97
CA ASP A 276 20.92 -23.86 19.99
C ASP A 276 21.44 -23.11 18.75
N GLY A 277 21.15 -21.83 18.66
CA GLY A 277 21.51 -20.94 17.57
C GLY A 277 20.53 -20.94 16.39
N SER A 278 19.43 -21.68 16.48
CA SER A 278 18.35 -21.66 15.50
C SER A 278 17.49 -20.39 15.63
N PHE A 279 16.66 -20.12 14.62
CA PHE A 279 15.71 -19.01 14.65
C PHE A 279 14.29 -19.56 14.55
N GLU A 280 13.52 -19.45 15.64
CA GLU A 280 12.07 -19.60 15.54
C GLU A 280 11.53 -18.46 14.68
N SER A 281 11.11 -18.82 13.48
CA SER A 281 10.54 -17.90 12.50
C SER A 281 9.03 -18.04 12.52
N PHE A 282 8.32 -16.91 12.48
CA PHE A 282 6.88 -16.83 12.50
C PHE A 282 6.37 -16.18 11.21
N SER A 283 5.13 -16.50 10.82
CA SER A 283 4.45 -15.87 9.70
C SER A 283 4.11 -14.41 10.04
N VAL A 284 4.47 -13.47 9.16
CA VAL A 284 4.29 -12.03 9.43
C VAL A 284 2.82 -11.63 9.58
N PHE A 285 1.93 -12.24 8.79
CA PHE A 285 0.49 -11.94 8.83
C PHE A 285 -0.31 -12.84 9.78
N GLN A 286 0.32 -13.85 10.39
CA GLN A 286 -0.24 -14.70 11.44
C GLN A 286 0.88 -15.04 12.43
N VAL A 287 1.13 -14.13 13.37
CA VAL A 287 2.32 -14.14 14.25
C VAL A 287 2.37 -15.33 15.21
N THR A 288 1.27 -16.04 15.42
CA THR A 288 1.20 -17.26 16.24
C THR A 288 1.58 -18.52 15.49
N GLU A 289 1.67 -18.47 14.16
CA GLU A 289 1.97 -19.63 13.32
C GLU A 289 3.46 -19.68 12.95
N PRO A 290 4.14 -20.82 13.15
CA PRO A 290 5.53 -20.97 12.74
C PRO A 290 5.66 -20.93 11.21
N CYS A 291 6.72 -20.29 10.73
CA CYS A 291 7.12 -20.26 9.34
C CYS A 291 7.53 -21.67 8.90
N GLY A 292 7.05 -22.12 7.73
CA GLY A 292 7.35 -23.44 7.17
C GLY A 292 6.23 -24.46 7.29
N PHE A 293 5.29 -24.30 8.23
CA PHE A 293 4.05 -25.11 8.25
C PHE A 293 3.05 -24.67 7.17
N VAL A 294 3.19 -23.45 6.68
CA VAL A 294 2.17 -22.79 5.86
C VAL A 294 2.47 -22.92 4.37
N MET A 295 1.56 -23.59 3.65
CA MET A 295 1.39 -23.68 2.19
C MET A 295 2.34 -22.78 1.34
N PRO A 296 3.60 -23.20 1.12
CA PRO A 296 4.59 -22.39 0.38
C PRO A 296 4.23 -22.21 -1.09
N TRP A 297 3.26 -22.99 -1.59
CA TRP A 297 2.75 -22.91 -2.95
C TRP A 297 1.75 -21.77 -3.17
N MET A 298 1.22 -21.12 -2.12
CA MET A 298 0.25 -20.04 -2.26
C MET A 298 0.79 -18.82 -3.03
N PRO A 299 2.00 -18.30 -2.73
CA PRO A 299 2.62 -17.24 -3.54
C PRO A 299 2.83 -17.66 -5.00
N LEU A 300 3.21 -18.92 -5.25
CA LEU A 300 3.42 -19.46 -6.60
C LEU A 300 2.09 -19.56 -7.38
N LEU A 301 1.02 -19.98 -6.71
CA LEU A 301 -0.33 -19.96 -7.29
C LEU A 301 -0.75 -18.53 -7.61
N GLY A 302 -0.58 -17.60 -6.67
CA GLY A 302 -0.86 -16.18 -6.89
C GLY A 302 -0.08 -15.60 -8.07
N LEU A 303 1.21 -15.91 -8.18
CA LEU A 303 2.06 -15.49 -9.30
C LEU A 303 1.58 -16.07 -10.63
N SER A 304 1.24 -17.36 -10.63
CA SER A 304 0.73 -18.05 -11.82
C SER A 304 -0.59 -17.42 -12.29
N LEU A 305 -1.53 -17.17 -11.38
CA LEU A 305 -2.80 -16.50 -11.68
C LEU A 305 -2.59 -15.06 -12.14
N PHE A 306 -1.69 -14.30 -11.50
CA PHE A 306 -1.35 -12.94 -11.90
C PHE A 306 -0.80 -12.90 -13.33
N LEU A 307 0.20 -13.74 -13.65
CA LEU A 307 0.81 -13.78 -14.97
C LEU A 307 -0.19 -14.21 -16.04
N LEU A 308 -0.98 -15.25 -15.77
CA LEU A 308 -1.98 -15.77 -16.69
C LEU A 308 -3.11 -14.78 -16.95
N LEU A 309 -3.71 -14.18 -15.92
CA LEU A 309 -4.86 -13.27 -16.07
C LEU A 309 -4.47 -11.83 -16.44
N GLY A 310 -3.24 -11.43 -16.14
CA GLY A 310 -2.72 -10.10 -16.41
C GLY A 310 -1.73 -10.09 -17.58
N PRO A 311 -0.41 -9.97 -17.34
CA PRO A 311 0.59 -9.74 -18.39
C PRO A 311 0.51 -10.68 -19.60
N LEU A 312 0.41 -12.00 -19.41
CA LEU A 312 0.42 -12.97 -20.52
C LEU A 312 -0.87 -12.90 -21.33
N HIS A 313 -2.02 -12.79 -20.67
CA HIS A 313 -3.30 -12.63 -21.35
C HIS A 313 -3.37 -11.30 -22.11
N TRP A 314 -2.93 -10.20 -21.50
CA TRP A 314 -2.89 -8.89 -22.14
C TRP A 314 -1.93 -8.87 -23.32
N ALA A 315 -0.77 -9.49 -23.15
CA ALA A 315 0.19 -9.67 -24.21
C ALA A 315 -0.41 -10.45 -25.39
N PHE A 316 -1.02 -11.60 -25.10
CA PHE A 316 -1.71 -12.39 -26.09
C PHE A 316 -2.79 -11.58 -26.83
N MET A 317 -3.62 -10.82 -26.10
CA MET A 317 -4.66 -9.97 -26.70
C MET A 317 -4.08 -8.88 -27.61
N VAL A 318 -3.03 -8.17 -27.17
CA VAL A 318 -2.36 -7.16 -28.00
C VAL A 318 -1.83 -7.81 -29.29
N SER A 319 -1.22 -8.99 -29.21
CA SER A 319 -0.75 -9.71 -30.41
C SER A 319 -1.87 -10.05 -31.39
N GLN A 320 -2.97 -10.62 -30.90
CA GLN A 320 -4.09 -11.08 -31.74
C GLN A 320 -4.87 -9.91 -32.33
N SER A 321 -5.01 -8.83 -31.55
CA SER A 321 -5.76 -7.63 -31.95
C SER A 321 -5.21 -6.94 -33.20
N ARG A 322 -3.95 -7.18 -33.58
CA ARG A 322 -3.35 -6.62 -34.80
C ARG A 322 -4.10 -7.02 -36.06
N LYS A 323 -4.83 -8.14 -36.03
CA LYS A 323 -5.65 -8.63 -37.14
C LYS A 323 -7.10 -8.09 -37.12
N TRP A 324 -7.51 -7.41 -36.04
CA TRP A 324 -8.90 -6.96 -35.86
C TRP A 324 -9.14 -5.60 -36.50
N LYS A 325 -10.17 -5.48 -37.34
CA LYS A 325 -10.53 -4.21 -38.00
C LYS A 325 -10.93 -3.11 -37.00
N ASN A 326 -11.65 -3.48 -35.93
CA ASN A 326 -12.13 -2.55 -34.90
C ASN A 326 -11.29 -2.59 -33.61
N ARG A 327 -9.99 -2.89 -33.68
CA ARG A 327 -9.14 -3.13 -32.49
C ARG A 327 -9.24 -2.04 -31.40
N LYS A 328 -9.36 -0.76 -31.77
CA LYS A 328 -9.45 0.37 -30.82
C LYS A 328 -10.72 0.31 -29.96
N GLU A 329 -11.79 -0.30 -30.45
CA GLU A 329 -13.05 -0.44 -29.72
C GLU A 329 -12.92 -1.49 -28.61
N TYR A 330 -12.30 -2.64 -28.91
CA TYR A 330 -12.16 -3.77 -27.99
C TYR A 330 -11.06 -3.58 -26.95
N ILE A 331 -9.86 -3.16 -27.40
CA ILE A 331 -8.67 -3.10 -26.55
C ILE A 331 -8.10 -1.68 -26.43
N GLY A 332 -8.89 -0.66 -26.79
CA GLY A 332 -8.48 0.74 -26.71
C GLY A 332 -7.94 1.12 -25.34
N PHE A 333 -8.47 0.53 -24.26
CA PHE A 333 -7.93 0.73 -22.92
C PHE A 333 -6.43 0.38 -22.80
N LEU A 334 -5.96 -0.68 -23.48
CA LEU A 334 -4.56 -1.13 -23.44
C LEU A 334 -3.66 -0.32 -24.38
N ILE A 335 -4.15 0.02 -25.57
CA ILE A 335 -3.29 0.54 -26.66
C ILE A 335 -3.47 2.03 -26.95
N ALA A 336 -4.55 2.66 -26.48
CA ALA A 336 -4.84 4.06 -26.83
C ALA A 336 -3.79 5.00 -26.23
N GLY A 337 -3.31 5.92 -27.06
CA GLY A 337 -2.30 6.90 -26.68
C GLY A 337 -0.85 6.43 -26.77
N TYR A 338 -0.60 5.14 -27.04
CA TYR A 338 0.75 4.59 -27.18
C TYR A 338 1.22 4.52 -28.64
N ASN A 339 2.52 4.64 -28.84
CA ASN A 339 3.18 4.40 -30.13
C ASN A 339 2.97 2.94 -30.57
N VAL A 340 2.96 2.70 -31.89
CA VAL A 340 2.73 1.36 -32.48
C VAL A 340 3.71 0.31 -31.98
N HIS A 341 4.95 0.70 -31.67
CA HIS A 341 5.97 -0.20 -31.13
C HIS A 341 5.89 -0.39 -29.61
N CYS A 342 5.09 0.42 -28.90
CA CYS A 342 4.96 0.46 -27.44
C CYS A 342 3.56 0.06 -26.95
N GLU A 343 2.78 -0.67 -27.76
CA GLU A 343 1.41 -1.12 -27.42
C GLU A 343 1.35 -1.98 -26.13
N TRP A 344 2.48 -2.55 -25.72
CA TRP A 344 2.63 -3.40 -24.54
C TRP A 344 2.86 -2.60 -23.25
N TRP A 345 3.00 -1.28 -23.33
CA TRP A 345 3.42 -0.45 -22.19
C TRP A 345 2.47 -0.52 -21.00
N GLU A 346 1.17 -0.71 -21.23
CA GLU A 346 0.20 -0.89 -20.14
C GLU A 346 0.51 -2.12 -19.27
N ILE A 347 1.13 -3.16 -19.83
CA ILE A 347 1.61 -4.34 -19.07
C ILE A 347 2.74 -3.92 -18.12
N THR A 348 3.66 -3.07 -18.58
CA THR A 348 4.73 -2.52 -17.74
C THR A 348 4.16 -1.67 -16.61
N VAL A 349 3.13 -0.87 -16.87
CA VAL A 349 2.43 -0.08 -15.85
C VAL A 349 1.76 -1.00 -14.81
N LEU A 350 1.11 -2.08 -15.24
CA LEU A 350 0.53 -3.08 -14.34
C LEU A 350 1.61 -3.75 -13.47
N LEU A 351 2.69 -4.25 -14.09
CA LEU A 351 3.81 -4.89 -13.40
C LEU A 351 4.41 -3.97 -12.34
N ARG A 352 4.65 -2.70 -12.66
CA ARG A 352 5.14 -1.69 -11.70
C ARG A 352 4.24 -1.61 -10.48
N LYS A 353 2.92 -1.43 -10.68
CA LYS A 353 1.95 -1.35 -9.56
C LYS A 353 1.96 -2.62 -8.71
N THR A 354 1.96 -3.78 -9.36
CA THR A 354 2.01 -5.08 -8.69
C THR A 354 3.28 -5.27 -7.88
N PHE A 355 4.44 -4.87 -8.40
CA PHE A 355 5.69 -4.96 -7.66
C PHE A 355 5.76 -3.98 -6.48
N LEU A 356 5.18 -2.78 -6.60
CA LEU A 356 5.10 -1.83 -5.48
C LEU A 356 4.27 -2.39 -4.32
N ILE A 357 3.05 -2.88 -4.60
CA ILE A 357 2.21 -3.48 -3.56
C ILE A 357 2.79 -4.80 -3.04
N GLY A 358 3.43 -5.58 -3.91
CA GLY A 358 4.14 -6.80 -3.52
C GLY A 358 5.32 -6.52 -2.58
N ALA A 359 6.08 -5.44 -2.82
CA ALA A 359 7.15 -5.01 -1.93
C ALA A 359 6.61 -4.62 -0.55
N LEU A 360 5.50 -3.90 -0.48
CA LEU A 360 4.84 -3.55 0.80
C LEU A 360 4.43 -4.79 1.60
N VAL A 361 3.91 -5.82 0.94
CA VAL A 361 3.51 -7.08 1.61
C VAL A 361 4.72 -7.89 2.05
N LEU A 362 5.75 -8.02 1.21
CA LEU A 362 6.93 -8.82 1.50
C LEU A 362 7.85 -8.17 2.53
N LEU A 363 7.87 -6.84 2.57
CA LEU A 363 8.74 -6.02 3.42
C LEU A 363 7.90 -4.98 4.18
N PRO A 364 7.13 -5.39 5.20
CA PRO A 364 6.32 -4.46 5.97
C PRO A 364 7.17 -3.35 6.58
N VAL A 365 6.63 -2.13 6.52
CA VAL A 365 7.37 -0.90 6.86
C VAL A 365 7.88 -0.92 8.29
N SER A 366 7.09 -1.43 9.23
CA SER A 366 7.48 -1.55 10.64
C SER A 366 8.72 -2.41 10.84
N TYR A 367 8.87 -3.50 10.07
CA TYR A 367 9.92 -4.50 10.28
C TYR A 367 11.18 -4.25 9.44
N ALA A 368 11.01 -4.01 8.14
CA ALA A 368 12.12 -3.87 7.19
C ALA A 368 12.05 -2.55 6.38
N PRO A 369 11.98 -1.39 7.05
CA PRO A 369 11.73 -0.09 6.41
C PRO A 369 12.76 0.25 5.31
N MET A 370 14.05 0.05 5.59
CA MET A 370 15.12 0.37 4.64
C MET A 370 15.09 -0.54 3.41
N SER A 371 14.86 -1.84 3.60
CA SER A 371 14.77 -2.81 2.51
C SER A 371 13.60 -2.49 1.57
N LEU A 372 12.45 -2.08 2.13
CA LEU A 372 11.29 -1.65 1.36
C LEU A 372 11.59 -0.42 0.50
N VAL A 373 12.22 0.61 1.07
CA VAL A 373 12.57 1.82 0.31
C VAL A 373 13.54 1.48 -0.81
N ILE A 374 14.56 0.68 -0.55
CA ILE A 374 15.53 0.23 -1.57
C ILE A 374 14.80 -0.52 -2.70
N ALA A 375 13.93 -1.49 -2.36
CA ALA A 375 13.16 -2.23 -3.35
C ALA A 375 12.28 -1.30 -4.20
N THR A 376 11.63 -0.33 -3.57
CA THR A 376 10.76 0.66 -4.23
C THR A 376 11.57 1.57 -5.16
N VAL A 377 12.75 2.05 -4.73
CA VAL A 377 13.69 2.82 -5.57
C VAL A 377 14.12 2.02 -6.80
N LEU A 378 14.46 0.74 -6.64
CA LEU A 378 14.85 -0.11 -7.77
C LEU A 378 13.70 -0.32 -8.77
N ILE A 379 12.48 -0.56 -8.28
CA ILE A 379 11.28 -0.70 -9.13
C ILE A 379 11.01 0.61 -9.91
N MET A 380 11.06 1.75 -9.23
CA MET A 380 10.80 3.05 -9.84
C MET A 380 11.92 3.47 -10.81
N LEU A 381 13.18 3.12 -10.51
CA LEU A 381 14.32 3.35 -11.41
C LEU A 381 14.16 2.55 -12.70
N ALA A 382 13.83 1.25 -12.60
CA ALA A 382 13.60 0.41 -13.76
C ALA A 382 12.46 0.95 -14.63
N ALA A 383 11.36 1.41 -14.00
CA ALA A 383 10.26 2.04 -14.71
C ALA A 383 10.66 3.35 -15.40
N LEU A 384 11.44 4.21 -14.74
CA LEU A 384 11.94 5.47 -15.30
C LEU A 384 12.88 5.22 -16.48
N VAL A 385 13.84 4.30 -16.35
CA VAL A 385 14.75 3.92 -17.43
C VAL A 385 13.98 3.38 -18.63
N GLY A 386 13.02 2.47 -18.39
CA GLY A 386 12.14 1.97 -19.44
C GLY A 386 11.36 3.08 -20.15
N HIS A 387 10.81 4.04 -19.38
CA HIS A 387 10.05 5.16 -19.93
C HIS A 387 10.90 6.09 -20.78
N MET A 388 12.11 6.41 -20.29
CA MET A 388 13.06 7.27 -21.00
C MET A 388 13.59 6.63 -22.28
N ALA A 389 13.81 5.31 -22.27
CA ALA A 389 14.27 4.55 -23.43
C ALA A 389 13.18 4.42 -24.50
N MET A 390 11.94 4.14 -24.10
CA MET A 390 10.87 3.81 -25.05
C MET A 390 10.02 5.01 -25.48
N ARG A 391 9.88 6.04 -24.62
CA ARG A 391 8.96 7.20 -24.81
C ARG A 391 7.60 6.74 -25.36
N PRO A 392 6.85 5.97 -24.57
CA PRO A 392 5.77 5.12 -25.06
C PRO A 392 4.58 5.87 -25.65
N TYR A 393 4.36 7.14 -25.28
CA TYR A 393 3.18 7.90 -25.71
C TYR A 393 3.36 8.55 -27.09
N VAL A 394 2.26 8.67 -27.84
CA VAL A 394 2.22 9.43 -29.10
C VAL A 394 2.32 10.94 -28.83
N ASP A 395 1.64 11.40 -27.77
CA ASP A 395 1.65 12.81 -27.37
C ASP A 395 2.91 13.13 -26.55
N PRO A 396 3.80 14.03 -27.02
CA PRO A 396 5.00 14.42 -26.28
C PRO A 396 4.70 14.98 -24.89
N LEU A 397 3.55 15.66 -24.72
CA LEU A 397 3.14 16.18 -23.41
C LEU A 397 2.93 15.04 -22.40
N MET A 398 2.36 13.92 -22.82
CA MET A 398 2.13 12.77 -21.95
C MET A 398 3.42 12.04 -21.59
N ASN A 399 4.36 11.94 -22.54
CA ASN A 399 5.71 11.46 -22.24
C ASN A 399 6.44 12.34 -21.22
N LEU A 400 6.33 13.67 -21.37
CA LEU A 400 6.90 14.62 -20.42
C LEU A 400 6.23 14.51 -19.05
N LEU A 401 4.91 14.37 -19.00
CA LEU A 401 4.14 14.29 -17.76
C LEU A 401 4.46 13.02 -16.96
N GLU A 402 4.33 11.83 -17.57
CA GLU A 402 4.63 10.56 -16.90
C GLU A 402 6.13 10.48 -16.55
N GLY A 403 7.02 10.92 -17.44
CA GLY A 403 8.46 10.95 -17.18
C GLY A 403 8.83 11.91 -16.04
N GLY A 404 8.20 13.07 -15.99
CA GLY A 404 8.35 14.04 -14.91
C GLY A 404 7.85 13.50 -13.57
N VAL A 405 6.68 12.88 -13.54
CA VAL A 405 6.13 12.22 -12.34
C VAL A 405 7.03 11.09 -11.87
N LEU A 406 7.53 10.23 -12.77
CA LEU A 406 8.47 9.16 -12.41
C LEU A 406 9.79 9.69 -11.84
N THR A 407 10.33 10.74 -12.45
CA THR A 407 11.55 11.40 -11.97
C THR A 407 11.33 12.02 -10.60
N TYR A 408 10.22 12.72 -10.40
CA TYR A 408 9.83 13.26 -9.10
C TYR A 408 9.68 12.15 -8.06
N SER A 409 8.98 11.06 -8.39
CA SER A 409 8.80 9.92 -7.49
C SER A 409 10.13 9.30 -7.04
N MET A 410 11.10 9.21 -7.95
CA MET A 410 12.46 8.77 -7.62
C MET A 410 13.16 9.72 -6.64
N LEU A 411 13.11 11.03 -6.89
CA LEU A 411 13.69 12.03 -6.00
C LEU A 411 13.02 12.01 -4.61
N ALA A 412 11.70 11.91 -4.57
CA ALA A 412 10.93 11.79 -3.34
C ALA A 412 11.34 10.54 -2.53
N LEU A 413 11.56 9.38 -3.16
CA LEU A 413 12.06 8.18 -2.47
C LEU A 413 13.49 8.35 -1.93
N ILE A 414 14.36 9.07 -2.65
CA ILE A 414 15.71 9.38 -2.16
C ILE A 414 15.62 10.28 -0.91
N LEU A 415 14.73 11.27 -0.91
CA LEU A 415 14.48 12.10 0.27
C LEU A 415 13.90 11.28 1.43
N THR A 416 12.98 10.36 1.15
CA THR A 416 12.45 9.42 2.15
C THR A 416 13.56 8.53 2.74
N LEU A 417 14.45 8.00 1.90
CA LEU A 417 15.60 7.22 2.34
C LEU A 417 16.50 8.04 3.27
N TYR A 418 16.73 9.32 2.94
CA TYR A 418 17.48 10.24 3.78
C TYR A 418 16.80 10.45 5.15
N LEU A 419 15.48 10.68 5.17
CA LEU A 419 14.71 10.85 6.41
C LEU A 419 14.82 9.63 7.34
N MET A 420 14.83 8.43 6.76
CA MET A 420 14.91 7.16 7.47
C MET A 420 16.32 6.77 7.91
N SER A 421 17.35 7.28 7.23
CA SER A 421 18.74 7.01 7.60
C SER A 421 19.07 7.58 8.98
N GLU A 422 19.72 6.79 9.84
CA GLU A 422 20.35 7.28 11.08
C GLU A 422 21.68 7.99 10.72
N SER A 423 21.60 9.03 9.91
CA SER A 423 22.76 9.84 9.55
C SER A 423 23.10 10.79 10.70
N TRP A 424 24.38 10.85 11.05
CA TRP A 424 24.96 11.77 12.05
C TRP A 424 24.97 13.24 11.59
N THR A 425 24.24 13.55 10.51
CA THR A 425 24.21 14.89 9.93
C THR A 425 23.32 15.80 10.78
N ASN A 426 23.82 16.98 11.13
CA ASN A 426 23.06 18.03 11.83
C ASN A 426 21.98 18.71 10.96
N THR A 427 21.76 18.23 9.74
CA THR A 427 20.71 18.76 8.87
C THR A 427 19.35 18.55 9.51
N ASN A 428 18.51 19.59 9.51
CA ASN A 428 17.18 19.54 10.08
C ASN A 428 16.26 18.63 9.26
N LYS A 429 16.11 17.37 9.67
CA LYS A 429 15.23 16.39 9.01
C LYS A 429 13.77 16.87 8.92
N SER A 430 13.31 17.71 9.84
CA SER A 430 11.96 18.29 9.77
C SER A 430 11.79 19.17 8.54
N LEU A 431 12.82 19.94 8.15
CA LEU A 431 12.78 20.74 6.92
C LEU A 431 12.62 19.85 5.68
N VAL A 432 13.40 18.77 5.60
CA VAL A 432 13.31 17.82 4.47
C VAL A 432 11.94 17.15 4.41
N PHE A 433 11.37 16.80 5.58
CA PHE A 433 10.02 16.27 5.67
C PHE A 433 8.97 17.25 5.13
N PHE A 434 9.03 18.53 5.51
CA PHE A 434 8.09 19.54 4.98
C PHE A 434 8.29 19.81 3.48
N ILE A 435 9.53 19.79 2.98
CA ILE A 435 9.82 19.87 1.54
C ILE A 435 9.18 18.69 0.80
N LEU A 436 9.28 17.48 1.35
CA LEU A 436 8.70 16.29 0.75
C LEU A 436 7.17 16.36 0.70
N ILE A 437 6.50 16.67 1.82
CA ILE A 437 5.03 16.81 1.86
C ILE A 437 4.56 17.96 0.95
N GLY A 438 5.22 19.12 1.01
CA GLY A 438 4.89 20.28 0.18
C GLY A 438 5.05 19.99 -1.32
N SER A 439 6.15 19.33 -1.72
CA SER A 439 6.38 18.97 -3.12
C SER A 439 5.37 17.92 -3.63
N ASN A 440 4.92 16.99 -2.77
CA ASN A 440 3.88 16.02 -3.12
C ASN A 440 2.55 16.74 -3.38
N ALA A 441 2.17 17.68 -2.51
CA ALA A 441 0.96 18.49 -2.66
C ALA A 441 0.99 19.34 -3.94
N VAL A 442 2.13 19.98 -4.23
CA VAL A 442 2.33 20.77 -5.47
C VAL A 442 2.19 19.87 -6.71
N THR A 443 2.76 18.66 -6.68
CA THR A 443 2.65 17.71 -7.80
C THR A 443 1.21 17.26 -8.04
N CYS A 444 0.47 16.96 -6.96
CA CYS A 444 -0.98 16.69 -7.04
C CYS A 444 -1.76 17.85 -7.67
N LEU A 445 -1.50 19.07 -7.21
CA LEU A 445 -2.16 20.27 -7.73
C LEU A 445 -1.83 20.48 -9.21
N LEU A 446 -0.58 20.30 -9.62
CA LEU A 446 -0.16 20.41 -11.01
C LEU A 446 -0.89 19.40 -11.89
N LEU A 447 -0.97 18.13 -11.49
CA LEU A 447 -1.70 17.10 -12.22
C LEU A 447 -3.19 17.43 -12.34
N LEU A 448 -3.80 17.96 -11.28
CA LEU A 448 -5.20 18.42 -11.29
C LEU A 448 -5.40 19.59 -12.25
N VAL A 449 -4.52 20.59 -12.23
CA VAL A 449 -4.59 21.74 -13.14
C VAL A 449 -4.43 21.30 -14.59
N VAL A 450 -3.48 20.41 -14.90
CA VAL A 450 -3.32 19.84 -16.24
C VAL A 450 -4.59 19.09 -16.67
N PHE A 451 -5.17 18.30 -15.78
CA PHE A 451 -6.43 17.60 -16.03
C PHE A 451 -7.58 18.57 -16.34
N LEU A 452 -7.79 19.59 -15.50
CA LEU A 452 -8.83 20.60 -15.68
C LEU A 452 -8.63 21.40 -16.96
N PHE A 453 -7.40 21.81 -17.27
CA PHE A 453 -7.07 22.53 -18.49
C PHE A 453 -7.42 21.72 -19.75
N ILE A 454 -7.08 20.42 -19.77
CA ILE A 454 -7.45 19.52 -20.86
C ILE A 454 -8.97 19.32 -20.91
N ALA A 455 -9.65 19.25 -19.76
CA ALA A 455 -11.10 19.14 -19.67
C ALA A 455 -11.82 20.37 -20.24
N LEU A 456 -11.34 21.58 -19.92
CA LEU A 456 -11.91 22.85 -20.35
C LEU A 456 -11.70 23.10 -21.85
N ARG A 457 -10.47 22.96 -22.36
CA ARG A 457 -10.18 23.10 -23.81
C ARG A 457 -11.03 22.18 -24.66
N ARG A 458 -11.40 21.04 -24.11
CA ARG A 458 -12.28 20.09 -24.77
C ARG A 458 -13.70 20.62 -24.91
N GLN A 459 -14.25 21.25 -23.87
CA GLN A 459 -15.58 21.84 -23.92
C GLN A 459 -15.66 22.90 -25.04
N ASP A 460 -14.66 23.77 -25.14
CA ASP A 460 -14.59 24.80 -26.19
C ASP A 460 -14.59 24.19 -27.61
N SER A 461 -13.83 23.10 -27.79
CA SER A 461 -13.78 22.40 -29.07
C SER A 461 -15.09 21.71 -29.44
N SER A 462 -15.89 21.28 -28.45
CA SER A 462 -17.21 20.70 -28.69
C SER A 462 -18.26 21.77 -29.02
N VAL A 463 -18.24 22.90 -28.31
CA VAL A 463 -19.14 24.04 -28.58
C VAL A 463 -18.88 24.60 -29.98
N SER A 464 -17.62 24.77 -30.36
CA SER A 464 -17.23 25.26 -31.69
C SER A 464 -17.71 24.35 -32.82
N ARG A 465 -17.66 23.02 -32.63
CA ARG A 465 -18.18 22.06 -33.62
C ARG A 465 -19.70 22.09 -33.71
N SER A 466 -20.39 22.17 -32.58
CA SER A 466 -21.85 22.29 -32.56
C SER A 466 -22.29 23.57 -33.28
N ALA A 467 -21.66 24.72 -32.98
CA ALA A 467 -21.96 25.98 -33.65
C ALA A 467 -21.71 25.93 -35.17
N ALA A 468 -20.59 25.34 -35.61
CA ALA A 468 -20.30 25.16 -37.03
C ALA A 468 -21.34 24.26 -37.73
N SER A 469 -21.80 23.20 -37.07
CA SER A 469 -22.83 22.31 -37.63
C SER A 469 -24.18 23.02 -37.79
N THR A 470 -24.57 23.88 -36.84
CA THR A 470 -25.81 24.67 -36.91
C THR A 470 -25.74 25.76 -37.99
N ALA A 471 -24.57 26.35 -38.22
CA ALA A 471 -24.38 27.31 -39.30
C ALA A 471 -24.50 26.66 -40.70
N SER A 472 -24.09 25.40 -40.85
CA SER A 472 -24.16 24.67 -42.13
C SER A 472 -25.56 24.18 -42.53
N THR A 473 -26.52 24.17 -41.61
CA THR A 473 -27.90 23.70 -41.85
C THR A 473 -28.90 24.81 -42.15
N VAL A 474 -28.46 26.08 -42.28
CA VAL A 474 -29.34 27.16 -42.75
C VAL A 474 -29.58 26.97 -44.25
N PRO A 475 -30.81 26.63 -44.70
CA PRO A 475 -31.09 26.42 -46.11
C PRO A 475 -30.94 27.74 -46.87
N SER A 476 -30.16 27.71 -47.95
CA SER A 476 -30.05 28.82 -48.89
C SER A 476 -31.43 29.12 -49.48
N VAL A 477 -32.03 30.23 -49.06
CA VAL A 477 -33.25 30.76 -49.69
C VAL A 477 -32.88 31.09 -51.14
N PRO A 478 -33.53 30.51 -52.15
CA PRO A 478 -33.28 30.87 -53.54
C PRO A 478 -33.64 32.34 -53.74
N ALA A 479 -32.67 33.13 -54.19
CA ALA A 479 -32.91 34.50 -54.64
C ALA A 479 -33.83 34.44 -55.87
N GLY A 480 -35.03 35.00 -55.73
CA GLY A 480 -36.02 35.14 -56.80
C GLY A 480 -35.69 36.26 -57.77
#